data_AF-A0A846G2J6-F1
#
_entry.id   AF-A0A846G2J6-F1
#
_cell.length_a   1.000
_cell.length_b   1.000
_cell.length_c   1.000
_cell.angle_alpha   90.00
_cell.angle_beta   90.00
_cell.angle_gamma   90.00
#
_symmetry.space_group_name_H-M   'P 1'
#
loop_
_entity.id
_entity.type
_entity.pdbx_description
1 polymer ?
#
loop_
_entity_poly.entity_id
_entity_poly.type
_entity_poly.pdbx_seq_one_letter_code
_entity_poly.pdbx_strand_id
1 'polypeptide(L)' 'MSSKTLTLRLRQLEKHGLLARQVFPEVPPHVEYSLTDKGLEVQPVIMALQQLGEKWLGEKNSSCSM' A
#
# COMPACT_ATOMS: atom_id res chain seq x y z
N MET A 1 -7.28 -10.24 7.16
CA MET A 1 -6.31 -10.57 6.08
C MET A 1 -5.37 -11.64 6.60
N SER A 2 -5.15 -12.73 5.86
CA SER A 2 -4.20 -13.78 6.26
C SER A 2 -2.75 -13.34 5.99
N SER A 3 -1.82 -13.72 6.87
CA SER A 3 -0.37 -13.44 6.73
C SER A 3 0.20 -13.91 5.38
N LYS A 4 -0.35 -15.00 4.82
CA LYS A 4 0.03 -15.54 3.51
C LYS A 4 -0.30 -14.58 2.37
N THR A 5 -1.47 -13.92 2.42
CA THR A 5 -1.91 -12.99 1.37
C THR A 5 -1.07 -11.72 1.36
N LEU A 6 -0.74 -11.17 2.54
CA LEU A 6 0.12 -9.98 2.64
C LEU A 6 1.52 -10.25 2.06
N THR A 7 2.11 -11.38 2.45
CA THR A 7 3.43 -11.79 1.95
C THR A 7 3.44 -11.94 0.43
N LEU A 8 2.38 -12.51 -0.15
CA LEU A 8 2.25 -12.64 -1.60
C LEU A 8 2.17 -11.27 -2.29
N ARG A 9 1.40 -10.33 -1.75
CA ARG A 9 1.28 -8.96 -2.29
C ARG A 9 2.60 -8.20 -2.22
N LEU A 10 3.33 -8.29 -1.12
CA LEU A 10 4.65 -7.65 -0.98
C LEU A 10 5.64 -8.19 -2.00
N ARG A 11 5.70 -9.52 -2.19
CA ARG A 11 6.56 -10.15 -3.22
C ARG A 11 6.18 -9.72 -4.64
N GLN A 12 4.88 -9.52 -4.92
CA GLN A 12 4.43 -9.01 -6.21
C GLN A 12 4.91 -7.56 -6.43
N LEU A 13 4.74 -6.69 -5.44
CA LEU A 13 5.17 -5.29 -5.51
C LEU A 13 6.71 -5.16 -5.61
N GLU A 14 7.45 -6.02 -4.93
CA GLU A 14 8.91 -6.17 -5.09
C GLU A 14 9.26 -6.59 -6.52
N LYS A 15 8.57 -7.59 -7.10
CA LYS A 15 8.78 -8.03 -8.49
C LYS A 15 8.51 -6.94 -9.52
N HIS A 16 7.56 -6.03 -9.25
CA HIS A 16 7.27 -4.88 -10.11
C HIS A 16 8.27 -3.72 -9.94
N GLY A 17 9.23 -3.85 -9.01
CA GLY A 17 10.22 -2.83 -8.70
C GLY A 17 9.63 -1.61 -8.01
N LEU A 18 8.51 -1.78 -7.29
CA LEU A 18 7.89 -0.70 -6.52
C LEU A 18 8.40 -0.67 -5.08
N LEU A 19 8.73 -1.84 -4.53
CA LEU A 19 9.29 -2.01 -3.19
C LEU A 19 10.73 -2.54 -3.26
N ALA A 20 11.59 -2.02 -2.40
CA ALA A 20 12.90 -2.57 -2.10
C ALA A 20 12.81 -3.36 -0.79
N ARG A 21 13.46 -4.53 -0.76
CA ARG A 21 13.55 -5.38 0.42
C ARG A 21 14.97 -5.28 0.99
N GLN A 22 15.08 -4.88 2.25
CA GLN A 22 16.36 -4.82 2.96
C GLN A 22 16.35 -5.80 4.13
N VAL A 23 17.42 -6.58 4.25
CA VAL A 23 17.63 -7.52 5.36
C VAL A 23 18.63 -6.88 6.30
N PHE A 24 18.24 -6.71 7.56
CA PHE A 24 19.12 -6.17 8.60
C PHE A 24 19.64 -7.32 9.47
N PRO A 25 20.93 -7.67 9.36
CA PRO A 25 21.54 -8.76 10.11
C PRO A 25 21.94 -8.31 11.53
N GLU A 26 21.06 -7.58 12.21
CA GLU A 26 21.22 -7.21 13.63
C GLU A 26 20.47 -8.19 14.53
N VAL A 27 20.57 -8.01 15.86
CA VAL A 27 19.82 -8.82 16.82
C VAL A 27 18.70 -7.96 17.41
N PRO A 28 17.41 -8.31 17.20
CA PRO A 28 16.90 -9.43 16.41
C PRO A 28 16.94 -9.18 14.88
N PRO A 29 17.19 -10.22 14.07
CA PRO A 29 17.24 -10.05 12.62
C PRO A 29 15.84 -9.75 12.08
N HIS A 30 15.74 -8.72 11.25
CA HIS A 30 14.46 -8.29 10.70
C HIS A 30 14.59 -7.91 9.21
N VAL A 31 13.44 -7.76 8.55
CA VAL A 31 13.32 -7.44 7.14
C VAL A 31 12.43 -6.21 7.00
N GLU A 32 12.93 -5.19 6.34
CA GLU A 32 12.16 -4.00 6.02
C GLU A 32 11.84 -3.94 4.54
N TYR A 33 10.68 -3.36 4.24
CA TYR A 33 10.25 -3.06 2.87
C TYR A 33 10.08 -1.55 2.76
N SER A 34 10.79 -0.94 1.83
CA SER A 34 10.72 0.49 1.54
C SER A 34 10.21 0.74 0.12
N LEU A 35 9.61 1.91 -0.11
CA LEU A 35 9.26 2.33 -1.47
C LEU A 35 10.55 2.68 -2.23
N THR A 36 10.62 2.22 -3.47
CA THR A 36 11.64 2.68 -4.43
C THR A 36 11.24 4.03 -5.04
N ASP A 37 12.13 4.68 -5.77
CA ASP A 37 11.80 5.90 -6.53
C ASP A 37 10.58 5.70 -7.45
N LYS A 38 10.55 4.56 -8.16
CA LYS A 38 9.39 4.15 -8.98
C LYS A 38 8.12 3.93 -8.14
N GLY A 39 8.26 3.42 -6.92
CA GLY A 39 7.16 3.29 -5.96
C GLY A 39 6.60 4.63 -5.51
N LEU A 40 7.47 5.63 -5.31
CA LEU A 40 7.09 6.99 -4.94
C LEU A 40 6.37 7.70 -6.09
N GLU A 41 6.76 7.46 -7.34
CA GLU A 41 6.04 7.99 -8.52
C GLU A 41 4.56 7.53 -8.59
N VAL A 42 4.23 6.39 -7.98
CA VAL A 42 2.85 5.87 -7.93
C VAL A 42 2.00 6.55 -6.85
N GLN A 43 2.62 7.17 -5.85
CA GLN A 43 1.93 7.89 -4.77
C GLN A 43 0.87 8.88 -5.26
N PRO A 44 1.13 9.81 -6.20
CA PRO A 44 0.12 10.74 -6.70
C PRO A 44 -1.09 10.05 -7.34
N VAL A 45 -0.91 8.90 -7.99
CA VAL A 45 -2.02 8.14 -8.59
C VAL A 45 -2.91 7.56 -7.50
N ILE A 46 -2.31 6.98 -6.46
CA ILE A 46 -3.05 6.45 -5.30
C ILE A 46 -3.80 7.58 -4.59
N MET A 47 -3.17 8.74 -4.42
CA MET A 47 -3.83 9.92 -3.82
C MET A 47 -5.00 10.43 -4.67
N ALA A 48 -4.86 10.46 -5.99
CA ALA A 48 -5.95 10.84 -6.89
C ALA A 48 -7.13 9.85 -6.81
N LEU A 49 -6.84 8.55 -6.73
CA LEU A 49 -7.87 7.53 -6.51
C LEU A 49 -8.56 7.68 -5.15
N GLN A 50 -7.81 8.01 -4.10
CA GLN A 50 -8.37 8.31 -2.78
C GLN A 50 -9.30 9.51 -2.85
N GLN A 51 -8.86 10.63 -3.42
CA GLN A 51 -9.66 11.85 -3.58
C GLN A 51 -10.95 11.59 -4.38
N LEU A 52 -10.85 10.77 -5.44
CA LEU A 52 -12.02 10.36 -6.22
C LEU A 52 -12.99 9.53 -5.39
N GLY A 53 -12.46 8.58 -4.60
CA GLY A 53 -13.24 7.76 -3.68
C GLY A 53 -13.94 8.60 -2.62
N GLU A 54 -13.25 9.56 -2.02
CA GLU A 54 -13.82 10.52 -1.06
C GLU A 54 -14.93 11.36 -1.70
N LYS A 55 -14.77 11.80 -2.95
CA LYS A 55 -15.82 12.52 -3.67
C LYS A 55 -17.06 11.66 -3.92
N TRP A 56 -16.89 10.40 -4.31
CA TRP A 56 -18.01 9.50 -4.63
C TRP A 56 -18.70 8.89 -3.41
N LEU A 57 -17.94 8.65 -2.34
CA LEU A 57 -18.43 8.01 -1.12
C LEU A 57 -18.77 9.02 -0.02
N GLY A 58 -18.17 10.22 -0.05
CA GLY A 58 -18.45 11.32 0.87
C GLY A 58 -19.88 11.88 0.76
N GLU A 59 -20.58 11.60 -0.34
CA GLU A 59 -22.00 11.94 -0.50
C GLU A 59 -22.95 10.84 0.05
N LYS A 60 -22.45 9.66 0.44
CA LYS A 60 -23.29 8.52 0.88
C LYS A 60 -23.31 8.26 2.39
N ASN A 61 -23.11 9.29 3.22
CA ASN A 61 -23.38 9.21 4.67
C ASN A 61 -24.42 10.23 5.17
N SER A 62 -25.24 10.80 4.28
CA SER A 62 -26.38 11.66 4.67
C SER A 62 -27.69 11.28 3.97
N SER A 63 -27.97 9.98 3.85
CA SER A 63 -29.35 9.47 3.90
C SER A 63 -29.33 7.94 4.00
N CYS A 64 -29.35 7.43 5.22
CA CYS A 64 -30.17 6.26 5.49
C CYS A 64 -30.78 6.46 6.87
N SER A 65 -31.99 7.01 6.86
CA SER A 65 -32.92 6.92 7.97
C SER A 65 -33.22 5.44 8.21
N MET A 66 -32.93 4.94 9.40
CA MET A 66 -33.93 4.59 10.42
C MET A 66 -33.22 4.24 11.73
#